data_AF-A0A950IXK9-F1
#
_entry.id   AF-A0A950IXK9-F1
#
_cell.length_a   1.000
_cell.length_b   1.000
_cell.length_c   1.000
_cell.angle_alpha   90.00
_cell.angle_beta   90.00
_cell.angle_gamma   90.00
#
_symmetry.space_group_name_H-M   'P 1'
#
loop_
_entity.id
_entity.type
_entity.pdbx_description
1 polymer ?
#
loop_
_entity_poly.entity_id
_entity_poly.type
_entity_poly.pdbx_seq_one_letter_code
_entity_poly.pdbx_strand_id
1 'polypeptide(L)' 'GTLSRQQRTVFLLRFVEEMELSEIAETTRMNTSTVKSHLYRALRIVRERVSEKPKVNNEQARQPIS' A
#
# COMPACT_ATOMS: atom_id res chain seq x y z
N GLY A 1 6.67 -0.01 6.74
CA GLY A 1 6.94 1.44 6.48
C GLY A 1 5.68 2.21 6.08
N THR A 2 5.79 3.48 5.67
CA THR A 2 4.65 4.30 5.15
C THR A 2 4.83 4.68 3.68
N LEU A 3 3.76 4.64 2.89
CA LEU A 3 3.80 5.08 1.49
C LEU A 3 4.02 6.60 1.42
N SER A 4 4.98 7.03 0.60
CA SER A 4 5.08 8.44 0.22
C SER A 4 3.89 8.87 -0.64
N ARG A 5 3.68 10.19 -0.80
CA ARG A 5 2.61 10.71 -1.66
C ARG A 5 2.68 10.13 -3.07
N GLN A 6 3.86 10.13 -3.70
CA GLN A 6 4.03 9.61 -5.06
C GLN A 6 3.81 8.09 -5.14
N GLN A 7 4.28 7.32 -4.15
CA GLN A 7 4.04 5.87 -4.08
C GLN A 7 2.55 5.55 -3.95
N ARG A 8 1.82 6.32 -3.11
CA ARG A 8 0.37 6.16 -2.95
C ARG A 8 -0.37 6.53 -4.23
N THR A 9 -0.06 7.68 -4.83
CA THR A 9 -0.70 8.11 -6.09
C THR A 9 -0.51 7.06 -7.18
N VAL A 10 0.73 6.62 -7.43
CA VAL A 10 1.02 5.62 -8.46
C VAL A 10 0.34 4.27 -8.17
N PHE A 11 0.25 3.86 -6.90
CA PHE A 11 -0.46 2.65 -6.51
C PHE A 11 -1.97 2.75 -6.79
N LEU A 12 -2.61 3.86 -6.42
CA LEU A 12 -4.04 4.06 -6.66
C LEU A 12 -4.35 4.11 -8.15
N LEU A 13 -3.56 4.83 -8.94
CA LEU A 13 -3.76 4.88 -10.40
C LEU A 13 -3.65 3.48 -11.03
N ARG A 14 -2.73 2.62 -10.56
CA ARG A 14 -2.56 1.27 -11.13
C ARG A 14 -3.67 0.29 -10.77
N PHE A 15 -4.16 0.35 -9.53
CA PHE A 15 -5.01 -0.72 -8.97
C PHE A 15 -6.46 -0.30 -8.71
N VAL A 16 -6.73 1.01 -8.59
CA VAL A 16 -8.09 1.54 -8.41
C VAL A 16 -8.60 2.09 -9.72
N GLU A 17 -7.79 2.89 -10.42
CA GLU A 17 -8.13 3.45 -11.74
C GLU A 17 -7.73 2.52 -12.89
N GLU A 18 -7.15 1.35 -12.58
CA GLU A 18 -6.72 0.32 -13.54
C GLU A 18 -5.79 0.78 -14.69
N MET A 19 -5.13 1.92 -14.54
CA MET A 19 -4.29 2.52 -15.58
C MET A 19 -3.06 1.68 -15.89
N GLU A 20 -2.66 1.65 -17.16
CA GLU A 20 -1.41 1.03 -17.59
C GLU A 20 -0.18 1.88 -17.21
N LEU A 21 1.00 1.24 -17.15
CA LEU A 21 2.23 1.91 -16.69
C LEU A 21 2.60 3.15 -17.53
N SER A 22 2.31 3.12 -18.84
CA SER A 22 2.51 4.24 -19.75
C SER A 22 1.56 5.39 -19.45
N GLU A 23 0.28 5.11 -19.21
CA GLU A 23 -0.73 6.13 -18.90
C GLU A 23 -0.43 6.81 -17.55
N ILE A 24 0.05 6.03 -16.57
CA ILE A 24 0.51 6.57 -15.28
C ILE A 24 1.73 7.49 -15.50
N ALA A 25 2.69 7.07 -16.32
CA ALA A 25 3.89 7.86 -16.63
C ALA A 25 3.51 9.22 -17.24
N GLU A 26 2.60 9.22 -18.22
CA GLU A 26 2.08 10.44 -18.85
C GLU A 26 1.31 11.32 -17.85
N THR A 27 0.34 10.75 -17.13
CA THR A 27 -0.52 11.46 -16.18
C THR A 27 0.27 12.12 -15.05
N THR A 28 1.31 11.44 -14.58
CA THR A 28 2.14 11.92 -13.46
C THR A 28 3.38 12.69 -13.93
N ARG A 29 3.60 12.81 -15.24
CA ARG A 29 4.80 13.43 -15.85
C ARG A 29 6.11 12.82 -15.32
N MET A 30 6.11 11.50 -15.15
CA MET A 30 7.28 10.71 -14.76
C MET A 30 7.69 9.79 -15.90
N ASN A 31 8.94 9.34 -15.93
CA ASN A 31 9.30 8.23 -16.82
C ASN A 31 8.80 6.89 -16.25
N THR A 32 8.65 5.90 -17.12
CA THR A 32 8.13 4.57 -16.75
C THR A 32 9.02 3.83 -15.74
N SER A 33 10.33 4.07 -15.71
CA SER A 33 11.25 3.46 -14.72
C SER A 33 10.99 4.01 -13.30
N THR A 34 10.75 5.31 -13.19
CA THR A 34 10.37 5.97 -11.93
C THR A 34 9.01 5.46 -11.44
N VAL A 35 8.02 5.29 -12.33
CA VAL A 35 6.72 4.70 -11.99
C VAL A 35 6.89 3.27 -11.45
N LYS A 36 7.65 2.41 -12.15
CA LYS A 36 7.95 1.05 -11.69
C LYS A 36 8.63 1.03 -10.31
N SER A 37 9.58 1.93 -10.08
CA SER A 37 10.27 2.08 -8.80
C SER A 37 9.33 2.48 -7.66
N HIS A 38 8.37 3.39 -7.93
CA HIS A 38 7.33 3.76 -6.98
C HIS A 38 6.36 2.59 -6.70
N LEU A 39 5.89 1.89 -7.73
CA LEU A 39 5.02 0.72 -7.59
C LEU A 39 5.67 -0.39 -6.77
N TYR A 40 6.93 -0.73 -7.07
CA TYR A 40 7.64 -1.78 -6.35
C TYR A 40 7.72 -1.48 -4.85
N ARG A 41 8.09 -0.24 -4.48
CA ARG A 41 8.18 0.19 -3.08
C ARG A 41 6.80 0.26 -2.42
N ALA A 42 5.79 0.75 -3.12
CA ALA A 42 4.41 0.82 -2.63
C ALA A 42 3.88 -0.59 -2.33
N LEU A 43 4.00 -1.51 -3.28
CA LEU A 43 3.56 -2.90 -3.15
C LEU A 43 4.24 -3.62 -1.99
N ARG A 44 5.55 -3.41 -1.79
CA ARG A 44 6.27 -3.96 -0.63
C ARG A 44 5.64 -3.48 0.69
N ILE A 45 5.42 -2.17 0.84
CA ILE A 45 4.85 -1.60 2.06
C ILE A 45 3.40 -2.05 2.29
N VAL A 46 2.59 -2.15 1.23
CA VAL A 46 1.20 -2.62 1.33
C VAL A 46 1.16 -4.08 1.78
N ARG A 47 1.98 -4.95 1.17
CA ARG A 47 2.08 -6.36 1.59
C ARG A 47 2.51 -6.51 3.03
N GLU A 48 3.53 -5.77 3.48
CA GLU A 48 3.97 -5.79 4.89
C GLU A 48 2.80 -5.50 5.84
N ARG A 49 1.98 -4.49 5.54
CA ARG A 49 0.85 -4.08 6.39
C ARG A 49 -0.33 -5.04 6.38
N VAL A 50 -0.59 -5.70 5.24
CA VAL A 50 -1.68 -6.67 5.12
C VAL A 50 -1.29 -8.02 5.73
N SER A 51 -0.01 -8.36 5.72
CA SER A 51 0.52 -9.59 6.33
C SER A 51 0.69 -9.48 7.85
N GLU A 52 0.72 -8.27 8.42
CA GLU A 52 0.64 -8.06 9.87
C GLU A 52 -0.77 -8.46 10.36
N LYS A 53 -0.87 -9.62 11.04
CA LYS A 53 -2.11 -10.09 11.65
C LYS A 53 -2.71 -8.99 12.55
N PRO A 54 -4.05 -8.81 12.59
CA PRO A 54 -4.67 -7.89 13.53
C PRO A 54 -4.20 -8.22 14.94
N LYS A 55 -3.65 -7.24 15.66
CA LYS A 55 -3.40 -7.38 17.09
C LYS A 55 -4.76 -7.48 17.79
N VAL A 56 -5.24 -8.69 18.01
CA VAL A 56 -6.37 -8.96 18.91
C VAL A 56 -5.91 -8.61 20.32
N ASN A 57 -6.39 -7.49 20.85
CA ASN A 57 -6.18 -7.09 22.24
C ASN A 57 -7.05 -7.97 23.14
N ASN A 58 -6.48 -9.09 23.63
CA ASN A 58 -7.11 -9.93 24.65
C ASN A 58 -6.86 -9.35 26.05
N GLU A 59 -7.57 -8.28 26.41
CA GLU A 59 -7.61 -7.77 27.80
C GLU A 59 -8.95 -8.03 28.51
N GLN A 60 -9.92 -8.70 27.86
CA GLN A 60 -11.26 -8.92 28.44
C GLN A 60 -11.59 -10.40 28.78
N ALA A 61 -10.64 -11.32 28.64
CA ALA A 61 -10.89 -12.76 28.86
C ALA A 61 -10.63 -13.26 30.31
N ARG A 62 -10.53 -12.37 31.30
CA ARG A 62 -10.37 -12.77 32.71
C ARG A 62 -11.23 -11.91 33.64
N GLN A 63 -12.55 -12.08 33.58
CA GLN A 63 -13.33 -11.90 34.80
C GLN A 63 -13.41 -13.25 35.53
N PRO A 64 -13.16 -13.29 36.84
CA PRO A 64 -13.26 -14.51 37.62
C PRO A 64 -14.74 -14.89 37.72
N ILE A 65 -15.06 -16.13 37.36
CA ILE A 65 -16.35 -16.72 37.72
C ILE A 65 -16.31 -16.94 39.23
N SER A 66 -17.31 -16.39 39.92
CA SER A 66 -17.50 -16.48 41.38
C SER A 66 -17.41 -17.90 41.91
#